data_AF-A0A0F9MU25-F1
#
_entry.id   AF-A0A0F9MU25-F1
#
_cell.length_a   1.000
_cell.length_b   1.000
_cell.length_c   1.000
_cell.angle_alpha   90.00
_cell.angle_beta   90.00
_cell.angle_gamma   90.00
#
_symmetry.space_group_name_H-M   'P 1'
#
loop_
_entity.id
_entity.type
_entity.pdbx_description
1 polymer ?
#
loop_
_entity_poly.entity_id
_entity_poly.type
_entity_poly.pdbx_seq_one_letter_code
_entity_poly.pdbx_strand_id
1 'polypeptide(L)'
;MSNILGKRTRFEFLSKIEYSKLGLDSRTDLKPFLINCLVRQFSFAIYNQNVRTLLPIEYARLASVTKLPVKIIYPIVKGFLVELVYFRRFLRAYTFSYDHTARLNKLRIYLHKIHRLAPIFNFKRAKENARILKIKLRELCFFPQITTQIAIVVFITDLNDKKHEKRIVQANLRLLCDCSAYSFHRTRKKLGLG
;
A
#
# COMPACT_ATOMS: atom_id res chain seq x y z
N MET A 1 37.30 25.92 -23.05
CA MET A 1 36.14 25.15 -23.56
C MET A 1 35.69 24.19 -22.48
N SER A 2 34.38 24.19 -22.21
CA SER A 2 33.78 23.97 -20.90
C SER A 2 33.67 22.51 -20.46
N ASN A 3 33.98 22.30 -19.18
CA ASN A 3 33.68 21.11 -18.37
C ASN A 3 32.17 20.80 -18.36
N ILE A 4 31.80 19.55 -18.69
CA ILE A 4 30.50 18.97 -18.31
C ILE A 4 30.79 17.65 -17.60
N LEU A 5 31.29 17.76 -16.36
CA LEU A 5 31.27 16.68 -15.40
C LEU A 5 29.85 16.55 -14.86
N GLY A 6 29.25 15.39 -15.08
CA GLY A 6 27.90 15.06 -14.66
C GLY A 6 27.67 15.38 -13.18
N LYS A 7 26.69 16.25 -12.91
CA LYS A 7 26.15 16.48 -11.58
C LYS A 7 25.50 15.19 -11.08
N ARG A 8 26.27 14.33 -10.41
CA ARG A 8 25.73 13.37 -9.45
C ARG A 8 25.12 14.19 -8.31
N THR A 9 23.81 14.33 -8.31
CA THR A 9 23.05 14.93 -7.21
C THR A 9 23.32 14.10 -5.95
N ARG A 10 24.25 14.55 -5.11
CA ARG A 10 24.43 14.02 -3.76
C ARG A 10 23.11 14.27 -3.03
N PHE A 11 22.35 13.21 -2.75
CA PHE A 11 21.23 13.31 -1.83
C PHE A 11 21.79 13.76 -0.49
N GLU A 12 21.42 14.95 -0.02
CA GLU A 12 21.72 15.37 1.35
C GLU A 12 21.05 14.38 2.31
N PHE A 13 21.88 13.64 3.04
CA PHE A 13 21.45 12.60 3.95
C PHE A 13 21.03 13.22 5.27
N LEU A 14 19.89 12.78 5.82
CA LEU A 14 19.55 13.08 7.20
C LEU A 14 20.59 12.46 8.13
N SER A 15 20.96 13.21 9.16
CA SER A 15 21.76 12.75 10.29
C SER A 15 21.00 11.69 11.11
N LYS A 16 21.75 10.89 11.88
CA LYS A 16 21.17 9.88 12.79
C LYS A 16 20.19 10.50 13.80
N ILE A 17 20.46 11.72 14.25
CA ILE A 17 19.62 12.50 15.18
C ILE A 17 18.27 12.85 14.54
N GLU A 18 18.26 13.20 13.25
CA GLU A 18 17.03 13.51 12.52
C GLU A 18 16.13 12.27 12.34
N TYR A 19 16.69 11.08 12.16
CA TYR A 19 15.91 9.84 12.14
C TYR A 19 15.27 9.53 13.50
N SER A 20 16.03 9.66 14.59
CA SER A 20 15.51 9.43 15.94
C SER A 20 14.38 10.41 16.30
N LYS A 21 14.46 11.67 15.87
CA LYS A 21 13.38 12.66 16.03
C LYS A 21 12.08 12.29 15.30
N LEU A 22 12.18 11.45 14.27
CA LEU A 22 11.03 10.91 13.53
C LEU A 22 10.55 9.57 14.09
N GLY A 23 11.17 9.06 15.18
CA GLY A 23 10.90 7.74 15.72
C GLY A 23 11.35 6.61 14.81
N LEU A 24 12.40 6.83 13.99
CA LEU A 24 12.95 5.85 13.06
C LEU A 24 14.30 5.33 13.57
N ASP A 25 14.45 4.01 13.59
CA ASP A 25 15.68 3.34 14.04
C ASP A 25 16.77 3.38 12.97
N SER A 26 16.38 3.40 11.69
CA SER A 26 17.32 3.39 10.57
C SER A 26 16.79 4.11 9.32
N ARG A 27 17.71 4.33 8.37
CA ARG A 27 17.36 4.78 7.01
C ARG A 27 16.42 3.82 6.30
N THR A 28 16.50 2.52 6.58
CA THR A 28 15.65 1.52 5.91
C THR A 28 14.18 1.67 6.28
N ASP A 29 13.89 2.33 7.40
CA ASP A 29 12.53 2.57 7.90
C ASP A 29 11.89 3.82 7.27
N LEU A 30 12.67 4.67 6.62
CA LEU A 30 12.19 5.91 6.01
C LEU A 30 11.17 5.67 4.88
N LYS A 31 11.46 4.75 3.95
CA LYS A 31 10.54 4.40 2.86
C LYS A 31 9.23 3.82 3.42
N PRO A 32 9.26 2.79 4.30
CA PRO A 32 8.08 2.30 5.01
C PRO A 32 7.24 3.39 5.67
N PHE A 33 7.88 4.25 6.46
CA PHE A 33 7.24 5.36 7.17
C PHE A 33 6.54 6.32 6.21
N LEU A 34 7.26 6.82 5.20
CA LEU A 34 6.71 7.76 4.22
C LEU A 34 5.55 7.16 3.41
N ILE A 35 5.67 5.89 2.99
CA ILE A 35 4.59 5.21 2.26
C ILE A 35 3.37 5.05 3.17
N ASN A 36 3.56 4.65 4.44
CA ASN A 36 2.45 4.52 5.38
C ASN A 36 1.74 5.86 5.64
N CYS A 37 2.49 6.96 5.76
CA CYS A 37 1.91 8.31 5.83
C CYS A 37 1.15 8.65 4.54
N LEU A 38 1.76 8.42 3.37
CA LEU A 38 1.15 8.72 2.07
C LEU A 38 -0.21 8.03 1.89
N VAL A 39 -0.28 6.72 2.12
CA VAL A 39 -1.50 5.92 1.88
C VAL A 39 -2.66 6.27 2.82
N ARG A 40 -2.37 6.90 3.96
CA ARG A 40 -3.34 7.31 4.99
C ARG A 40 -3.76 8.78 4.85
N GLN A 41 -2.93 9.63 4.26
CA GLN A 41 -3.16 11.09 4.21
C GLN A 41 -3.73 11.57 2.87
N PHE A 42 -3.38 10.94 1.75
CA PHE A 42 -3.72 11.44 0.41
C PHE A 42 -4.29 10.33 -0.46
N SER A 43 -5.36 10.60 -1.20
CA SER A 43 -5.85 9.66 -2.22
C SER A 43 -5.04 9.84 -3.50
N PHE A 44 -4.19 8.87 -3.87
CA PHE A 44 -3.47 8.85 -5.15
C PHE A 44 -4.12 7.89 -6.17
N ALA A 45 -5.34 7.44 -5.87
CA ALA A 45 -6.20 6.72 -6.80
C ALA A 45 -7.12 7.71 -7.55
N ILE A 46 -7.18 7.61 -8.87
CA ILE A 46 -8.18 8.31 -9.71
C ILE A 46 -9.44 7.45 -9.85
N TYR A 47 -10.54 8.01 -10.36
CA TYR A 47 -11.84 7.33 -10.51
C TYR A 47 -11.77 5.98 -11.23
N ASN A 48 -10.97 5.87 -12.30
CA ASN A 48 -10.71 4.64 -13.04
C ASN A 48 -9.68 3.71 -12.36
N GLN A 49 -9.39 3.94 -11.09
CA GLN A 49 -8.32 3.28 -10.34
C GLN A 49 -6.98 3.37 -11.05
N ASN A 50 -6.62 4.49 -11.66
CA ASN A 50 -5.24 4.73 -12.07
C ASN A 50 -4.45 5.38 -10.94
N VAL A 51 -3.12 5.30 -11.05
CA VAL A 51 -2.21 5.99 -10.13
C VAL A 51 -2.05 7.41 -10.65
N ARG A 52 -2.37 8.42 -9.83
CA ARG A 52 -2.00 9.81 -10.13
C ARG A 52 -0.70 10.18 -9.44
N THR A 53 0.00 11.14 -10.03
CA THR A 53 1.05 11.89 -9.36
C THR A 53 0.45 12.78 -8.28
N LEU A 54 1.25 13.06 -7.25
CA LEU A 54 0.92 14.06 -6.24
C LEU A 54 1.16 15.47 -6.81
N LEU A 55 0.30 16.40 -6.43
CA LEU A 55 0.47 17.83 -6.71
C LEU A 55 1.54 18.42 -5.77
N PRO A 56 2.20 19.54 -6.16
CA PRO A 56 3.20 20.20 -5.32
C PRO A 56 2.68 20.53 -3.90
N ILE A 57 1.42 20.96 -3.78
CA ILE A 57 0.77 21.24 -2.50
C ILE A 57 0.64 19.99 -1.62
N GLU A 58 0.50 18.81 -2.20
CA GLU A 58 0.39 17.55 -1.46
C GLU A 58 1.75 17.10 -0.96
N TYR A 59 2.82 17.33 -1.72
CA TYR A 59 4.18 17.15 -1.24
C TYR A 59 4.51 18.10 -0.09
N ALA A 60 4.08 19.36 -0.17
CA ALA A 60 4.25 20.33 0.93
C ALA A 60 3.48 19.90 2.18
N ARG A 61 2.25 19.39 2.03
CA ARG A 61 1.47 18.84 3.15
C ARG A 61 2.11 17.59 3.74
N LEU A 62 2.60 16.67 2.90
CA LEU A 62 3.30 15.48 3.37
C LEU A 62 4.57 15.88 4.14
N ALA A 63 5.33 16.86 3.65
CA ALA A 63 6.48 17.44 4.36
C ALA A 63 6.12 18.02 5.72
N SER A 64 4.99 18.74 5.83
CA SER A 64 4.50 19.29 7.10
C SER A 64 4.13 18.19 8.11
N VAL A 65 3.49 17.12 7.64
CA VAL A 65 3.08 15.98 8.49
C VAL A 65 4.30 15.16 8.93
N THR A 66 5.21 14.87 8.01
CA THR A 66 6.34 13.98 8.28
C THR A 66 7.57 14.72 8.81
N LYS A 67 7.54 16.05 8.86
CA LYS A 67 8.69 16.91 9.22
C LYS A 67 9.94 16.63 8.38
N LEU A 68 9.73 16.26 7.12
CA LEU A 68 10.80 15.91 6.19
C LEU A 68 10.84 16.90 5.02
N PRO A 69 12.03 17.30 4.54
CA PRO A 69 12.15 18.14 3.35
C PRO A 69 11.54 17.49 2.11
N VAL A 70 10.85 18.28 1.27
CA VAL A 70 10.26 17.81 0.01
C VAL A 70 11.30 17.13 -0.90
N LYS A 71 12.56 17.61 -0.90
CA LYS A 71 13.68 17.01 -1.65
C LYS A 71 13.94 15.53 -1.31
N ILE A 72 13.61 15.10 -0.09
CA ILE A 72 13.75 13.71 0.37
C ILE A 72 12.47 12.91 0.05
N ILE A 73 11.32 13.52 0.27
CA ILE A 73 10.01 12.88 0.07
C ILE A 73 9.76 12.58 -1.41
N TYR A 74 10.00 13.57 -2.26
CA TYR A 74 9.71 13.51 -3.70
C TYR A 74 10.26 12.25 -4.38
N PRO A 75 11.58 11.93 -4.32
CA PRO A 75 12.13 10.75 -4.99
C PRO A 75 11.55 9.44 -4.45
N ILE A 76 11.30 9.34 -3.14
CA ILE A 76 10.78 8.11 -2.51
C ILE A 76 9.33 7.87 -2.95
N VAL A 77 8.48 8.89 -2.85
CA VAL A 77 7.07 8.80 -3.26
C VAL A 77 6.96 8.56 -4.76
N LYS A 78 7.71 9.30 -5.58
CA LYS A 78 7.70 9.11 -7.03
C LYS A 78 8.13 7.69 -7.41
N GLY A 79 9.22 7.19 -6.83
CA GLY A 79 9.68 5.82 -7.06
C GLY A 79 8.62 4.79 -6.68
N PHE A 80 7.99 4.94 -5.51
CA PHE A 80 6.90 4.08 -5.08
C PHE A 80 5.69 4.08 -6.03
N LEU A 81 5.24 5.25 -6.49
CA LEU A 81 4.12 5.35 -7.41
C LEU A 81 4.42 4.67 -8.76
N VAL A 82 5.67 4.77 -9.24
CA VAL A 82 6.12 4.05 -10.44
C VAL A 82 6.16 2.54 -10.22
N GLU A 83 6.75 2.07 -9.11
CA GLU A 83 6.74 0.66 -8.72
C GLU A 83 5.30 0.11 -8.65
N LEU A 84 4.37 0.91 -8.10
CA LEU A 84 2.96 0.55 -8.00
C LEU A 84 2.30 0.38 -9.38
N VAL A 85 2.58 1.24 -10.35
CA VAL A 85 2.04 1.09 -11.72
C VAL A 85 2.47 -0.25 -12.32
N TYR A 86 3.75 -0.60 -12.22
CA TYR A 86 4.26 -1.88 -12.73
C TYR A 86 3.69 -3.08 -11.97
N PHE A 87 3.63 -2.98 -10.64
CA PHE A 87 3.06 -4.04 -9.80
C PHE A 87 1.59 -4.31 -10.15
N ARG A 88 0.81 -3.28 -10.47
CA ARG A 88 -0.58 -3.44 -10.88
C ARG A 88 -0.72 -4.09 -12.26
N ARG A 89 0.12 -3.71 -13.22
CA ARG A 89 0.18 -4.40 -14.52
C ARG A 89 0.49 -5.88 -14.33
N PHE A 90 1.42 -6.20 -13.44
CA PHE A 90 1.69 -7.58 -13.03
C PHE A 90 0.45 -8.25 -12.43
N LEU A 91 -0.23 -7.65 -11.45
CA LEU A 91 -1.45 -8.24 -10.87
C LEU A 91 -2.50 -8.57 -11.94
N ARG A 92 -2.77 -7.64 -12.86
CA ARG A 92 -3.74 -7.80 -13.96
C ARG A 92 -3.39 -8.95 -14.92
N ALA A 93 -2.12 -9.08 -15.27
CA ALA A 93 -1.64 -10.14 -16.15
C ALA A 93 -1.74 -11.53 -15.52
N TYR A 94 -1.73 -11.62 -14.18
CA TYR A 94 -1.73 -12.89 -13.44
C TYR A 94 -3.01 -13.10 -12.60
N THR A 95 -4.05 -12.28 -12.77
CA THR A 95 -5.38 -12.48 -12.18
C THR A 95 -6.15 -13.54 -12.95
N PHE A 96 -5.97 -14.81 -12.58
CA PHE A 96 -6.76 -15.92 -13.08
C PHE A 96 -8.16 -15.92 -12.44
N SER A 97 -9.21 -16.16 -13.25
CA SER A 97 -10.54 -16.53 -12.77
C SER A 97 -10.44 -17.83 -11.95
N TYR A 98 -11.20 -17.87 -10.87
CA TYR A 98 -11.03 -18.85 -9.81
C TYR A 98 -11.63 -20.22 -10.18
N ASP A 99 -10.86 -21.30 -9.96
CA ASP A 99 -11.37 -22.66 -9.71
C ASP A 99 -11.43 -22.89 -8.18
N HIS A 100 -12.39 -23.68 -7.71
CA HIS A 100 -12.92 -23.84 -6.35
C HIS A 100 -11.88 -24.07 -5.20
N THR A 101 -10.60 -24.24 -5.51
CA THR A 101 -9.53 -24.67 -4.59
C THR A 101 -8.59 -23.55 -4.14
N ALA A 102 -9.16 -22.43 -3.67
CA ALA A 102 -8.43 -21.24 -3.21
C ALA A 102 -7.22 -21.53 -2.33
N ARG A 103 -6.02 -21.58 -2.95
CA ARG A 103 -4.80 -21.92 -2.22
C ARG A 103 -4.45 -20.72 -1.35
N LEU A 104 -4.71 -20.84 -0.05
CA LEU A 104 -4.32 -19.89 1.00
C LEU A 104 -2.85 -19.46 0.85
N ASN A 105 -2.00 -20.38 0.37
CA ASN A 105 -0.60 -20.10 0.04
C ASN A 105 -0.45 -19.02 -1.03
N LYS A 106 -1.25 -19.05 -2.10
CA LYS A 106 -1.21 -18.02 -3.15
C LYS A 106 -1.62 -16.66 -2.58
N LEU A 107 -2.71 -16.61 -1.80
CA LEU A 107 -3.14 -15.40 -1.10
C LEU A 107 -2.02 -14.82 -0.21
N ARG A 108 -1.35 -15.68 0.57
CA ARG A 108 -0.19 -15.30 1.42
C ARG A 108 0.99 -14.77 0.61
N ILE A 109 1.30 -15.37 -0.54
CA ILE A 109 2.37 -14.91 -1.44
C ILE A 109 2.07 -13.50 -1.95
N TYR A 110 0.85 -13.23 -2.40
CA TYR A 110 0.50 -11.88 -2.86
C TYR A 110 0.43 -10.86 -1.73
N LEU A 111 -0.06 -11.23 -0.54
CA LEU A 111 0.02 -10.38 0.65
C LEU A 111 1.47 -10.03 0.98
N HIS A 112 2.40 -10.98 0.85
CA HIS A 112 3.83 -10.73 1.06
C HIS A 112 4.39 -9.76 0.00
N LYS A 113 4.04 -9.94 -1.28
CA LYS A 113 4.46 -9.03 -2.36
C LYS A 113 3.95 -7.61 -2.13
N ILE A 114 2.68 -7.45 -1.73
CA ILE A 114 2.11 -6.13 -1.40
C ILE A 114 2.80 -5.54 -0.18
N HIS A 115 3.04 -6.33 0.87
CA HIS A 115 3.74 -5.86 2.07
C HIS A 115 5.18 -5.41 1.76
N ARG A 116 5.87 -6.08 0.83
CA ARG A 116 7.20 -5.64 0.36
C ARG A 116 7.15 -4.32 -0.43
N LEU A 117 6.10 -4.12 -1.21
CA LEU A 117 5.88 -2.88 -1.96
C LEU A 117 5.49 -1.72 -1.04
N ALA A 118 4.55 -1.97 -0.13
CA ALA A 118 3.98 -1.01 0.81
C ALA A 118 3.76 -1.70 2.18
N PRO A 119 4.72 -1.59 3.12
CA PRO A 119 4.61 -2.18 4.46
C PRO A 119 3.68 -1.36 5.37
N ILE A 120 2.40 -1.31 5.01
CA ILE A 120 1.39 -0.42 5.61
C ILE A 120 0.40 -1.15 6.53
N PHE A 121 0.57 -2.45 6.69
CA PHE A 121 -0.25 -3.32 7.54
C PHE A 121 0.61 -4.41 8.18
N ASN A 122 0.17 -4.94 9.32
CA ASN A 122 0.91 -6.02 9.99
C ASN A 122 0.79 -7.34 9.21
N PHE A 123 1.89 -7.79 8.58
CA PHE A 123 1.88 -9.02 7.78
C PHE A 123 1.52 -10.29 8.58
N LYS A 124 1.96 -10.40 9.84
CA LYS A 124 1.65 -11.57 10.68
C LYS A 124 0.14 -11.68 10.92
N ARG A 125 -0.51 -10.57 11.28
CA ARG A 125 -1.97 -10.48 11.44
C ARG A 125 -2.71 -10.70 10.13
N ALA A 126 -2.21 -10.15 9.02
CA ALA A 126 -2.80 -10.35 7.70
C ALA A 126 -2.83 -11.84 7.30
N LYS A 127 -1.78 -12.62 7.62
CA LYS A 127 -1.78 -14.07 7.36
C LYS A 127 -2.88 -14.82 8.12
N GLU A 128 -3.18 -14.38 9.34
CA GLU A 128 -4.23 -14.99 10.16
C GLU A 128 -5.62 -14.58 9.67
N ASN A 129 -5.82 -13.29 9.42
CA ASN A 129 -7.03 -12.77 8.81
C ASN A 129 -7.34 -13.42 7.46
N ALA A 130 -6.31 -13.75 6.66
CA ALA A 130 -6.47 -14.51 5.42
C ALA A 130 -6.99 -15.94 5.64
N ARG A 131 -6.60 -16.59 6.73
CA ARG A 131 -7.07 -17.93 7.09
C ARG A 131 -8.55 -17.89 7.51
N ILE A 132 -8.87 -16.94 8.39
CA ILE A 132 -10.25 -16.69 8.85
C ILE A 132 -11.17 -16.34 7.68
N LEU A 133 -10.73 -15.43 6.79
CA LEU A 133 -11.49 -15.05 5.61
C LEU A 133 -11.82 -16.27 4.74
N LYS A 134 -10.85 -17.17 4.52
CA LYS A 134 -11.07 -18.38 3.71
C LYS A 134 -12.16 -19.29 4.31
N ILE A 135 -12.21 -19.43 5.63
CA ILE A 135 -13.25 -20.22 6.31
C ILE A 135 -14.62 -19.58 6.07
N LYS A 136 -14.75 -18.28 6.35
CA LYS A 136 -16.01 -17.54 6.13
C LYS A 136 -16.50 -17.58 4.68
N LEU A 137 -15.59 -17.43 3.71
CA LEU A 137 -15.96 -17.50 2.29
C LEU A 137 -16.47 -18.88 1.87
N ARG A 138 -15.96 -19.96 2.48
CA ARG A 138 -16.46 -21.32 2.26
C ARG A 138 -17.84 -21.51 2.85
N GLU A 139 -18.05 -21.07 4.09
CA GLU A 139 -19.37 -21.13 4.76
C GLU A 139 -20.44 -20.37 3.98
N LEU A 140 -20.08 -19.24 3.37
CA LEU A 140 -20.98 -18.41 2.56
C LEU A 140 -21.14 -18.90 1.10
N CYS A 141 -20.48 -19.99 0.70
CA CYS A 141 -20.41 -20.44 -0.70
C CYS A 141 -20.09 -19.29 -1.68
N PHE A 142 -19.19 -18.38 -1.28
CA PHE A 142 -18.91 -17.14 -2.01
C PHE A 142 -17.40 -16.93 -2.15
N PHE A 143 -16.91 -16.91 -3.38
CA PHE A 143 -15.48 -16.83 -3.67
C PHE A 143 -15.16 -15.63 -4.57
N PRO A 144 -14.93 -14.43 -4.00
CA PRO A 144 -14.51 -13.27 -4.77
C PRO A 144 -13.11 -13.47 -5.36
N GLN A 145 -12.75 -12.66 -6.36
CA GLN A 145 -11.43 -12.68 -6.97
C GLN A 145 -10.31 -12.50 -5.93
N ILE A 146 -9.12 -13.04 -6.23
CA ILE A 146 -7.99 -13.01 -5.29
C ILE A 146 -7.59 -11.58 -4.89
N THR A 147 -7.62 -10.64 -5.82
CA THR A 147 -7.34 -9.21 -5.57
C THR A 147 -8.34 -8.61 -4.58
N THR A 148 -9.62 -9.00 -4.67
CA THR A 148 -10.65 -8.64 -3.69
C THR A 148 -10.40 -9.30 -2.34
N GLN A 149 -10.04 -10.59 -2.29
CA GLN A 149 -9.71 -11.26 -1.03
C GLN A 149 -8.52 -10.58 -0.33
N ILE A 150 -7.46 -10.23 -1.08
CA ILE A 150 -6.30 -9.50 -0.55
C ILE A 150 -6.74 -8.14 0.01
N ALA A 151 -7.51 -7.37 -0.77
CA ALA A 151 -8.00 -6.07 -0.32
C ALA A 151 -8.79 -6.18 1.00
N ILE A 152 -9.66 -7.17 1.12
CA ILE A 152 -10.44 -7.42 2.35
C ILE A 152 -9.53 -7.78 3.52
N VAL A 153 -8.53 -8.64 3.32
CA VAL A 153 -7.57 -8.98 4.37
C VAL A 153 -6.81 -7.74 4.84
N VAL A 154 -6.32 -6.91 3.93
CA VAL A 154 -5.61 -5.67 4.28
C VAL A 154 -6.55 -4.71 5.02
N PHE A 155 -7.80 -4.58 4.54
CA PHE A 155 -8.81 -3.72 5.16
C PHE A 155 -9.12 -4.14 6.60
N ILE A 156 -9.40 -5.42 6.85
CA ILE A 156 -9.68 -5.92 8.21
C ILE A 156 -8.45 -5.78 9.11
N THR A 157 -7.26 -6.05 8.55
CA THR A 157 -6.00 -5.91 9.30
C THR A 157 -5.79 -4.46 9.72
N ASP A 158 -6.06 -3.50 8.84
CA ASP A 158 -5.97 -2.07 9.15
C ASP A 158 -7.06 -1.61 10.11
N LEU A 159 -8.30 -2.08 9.95
CA LEU A 159 -9.44 -1.75 10.83
C LEU A 159 -9.18 -2.13 12.29
N ASN A 160 -8.50 -3.26 12.51
CA ASN A 160 -8.18 -3.77 13.84
C ASN A 160 -6.84 -3.25 14.39
N ASP A 161 -6.13 -2.40 13.63
CA ASP A 161 -4.87 -1.83 14.11
C ASP A 161 -5.12 -0.54 14.90
N LYS A 162 -4.84 -0.57 16.20
CA LYS A 162 -4.95 0.61 17.08
C LYS A 162 -3.71 1.51 17.04
N LYS A 163 -2.64 1.09 16.36
CA LYS A 163 -1.38 1.86 16.29
C LYS A 163 -1.47 3.10 15.40
N HIS A 164 -2.48 3.17 14.54
CA HIS A 164 -2.63 4.27 13.58
C HIS A 164 -3.94 5.00 13.82
N GLU A 165 -3.84 6.30 14.06
CA GLU A 165 -4.99 7.18 14.23
C GLU A 165 -5.85 7.25 12.96
N LYS A 166 -5.19 7.43 11.80
CA LYS A 166 -5.85 7.44 10.49
C LYS A 166 -5.83 6.07 9.84
N ARG A 167 -6.97 5.64 9.32
CA ARG A 167 -7.09 4.42 8.48
C ARG A 167 -6.47 4.63 7.10
N ILE A 168 -6.15 3.54 6.42
CA ILE A 168 -5.75 3.58 5.02
C ILE A 168 -6.95 4.09 4.20
N VAL A 169 -6.70 5.06 3.31
CA VAL A 169 -7.73 5.53 2.38
C VAL A 169 -8.18 4.36 1.52
N GLN A 170 -9.48 4.02 1.56
CA GLN A 170 -10.00 2.83 0.89
C GLN A 170 -9.71 2.82 -0.61
N ALA A 171 -9.69 3.99 -1.26
CA ALA A 171 -9.33 4.11 -2.67
C ALA A 171 -7.87 3.69 -2.94
N ASN A 172 -6.92 4.08 -2.08
CA ASN A 172 -5.52 3.65 -2.16
C ASN A 172 -5.37 2.16 -1.90
N LEU A 173 -6.06 1.64 -0.89
CA LEU A 173 -6.04 0.20 -0.56
C LEU A 173 -6.52 -0.63 -1.76
N ARG A 174 -7.64 -0.23 -2.36
CA ARG A 174 -8.17 -0.85 -3.57
C ARG A 174 -7.20 -0.78 -4.73
N LEU A 175 -6.53 0.37 -4.91
CA LEU A 175 -5.51 0.56 -5.93
C LEU A 175 -4.32 -0.37 -5.74
N LEU A 176 -3.81 -0.47 -4.50
CA LEU A 176 -2.68 -1.33 -4.13
C LEU A 176 -2.93 -2.81 -4.39
N CYS A 177 -4.19 -3.23 -4.22
CA CYS A 177 -4.59 -4.63 -4.38
C CYS A 177 -5.18 -4.92 -5.77
N ASP A 178 -5.27 -3.94 -6.65
CA ASP A 178 -5.99 -3.98 -7.93
C ASP A 178 -7.41 -4.55 -7.81
N CYS A 179 -8.18 -3.97 -6.88
CA CYS A 179 -9.55 -4.39 -6.57
C CYS A 179 -10.57 -3.31 -6.96
N SER A 180 -11.59 -3.68 -7.74
CA SER A 180 -12.66 -2.76 -8.13
C SER A 180 -13.46 -2.24 -6.90
N ALA A 181 -14.02 -1.03 -7.00
CA ALA A 181 -14.87 -0.49 -5.93
C ALA A 181 -16.08 -1.40 -5.69
N TYR A 182 -16.75 -1.80 -6.78
CA TYR A 182 -17.90 -2.70 -6.73
C TYR A 182 -17.58 -4.03 -6.03
N SER A 183 -16.52 -4.74 -6.45
CA SER A 183 -16.15 -6.03 -5.86
C SER A 183 -15.81 -5.88 -4.38
N PHE A 184 -15.08 -4.82 -4.02
CA PHE A 184 -14.75 -4.53 -2.62
C PHE A 184 -15.99 -4.31 -1.75
N HIS A 185 -16.90 -3.42 -2.16
CA HIS A 185 -18.10 -3.11 -1.39
C HIS A 185 -19.08 -4.29 -1.34
N ARG A 186 -19.27 -5.00 -2.45
CA ARG A 186 -20.09 -6.22 -2.50
C ARG A 186 -19.59 -7.28 -1.53
N THR A 187 -18.28 -7.54 -1.52
CA THR A 187 -17.68 -8.53 -0.62
C THR A 187 -17.75 -8.08 0.84
N ARG A 188 -17.51 -6.81 1.15
CA ARG A 188 -17.69 -6.28 2.52
C ARG A 188 -19.11 -6.47 3.02
N LYS A 189 -20.12 -6.12 2.21
CA LYS A 189 -21.53 -6.29 2.56
C LYS A 189 -21.86 -7.77 2.82
N LYS A 190 -21.42 -8.69 1.95
CA LYS A 190 -21.62 -10.13 2.13
C LYS A 190 -20.96 -10.70 3.39
N LEU A 191 -19.86 -10.11 3.83
CA LEU A 191 -19.14 -10.53 5.03
C LEU A 191 -19.63 -9.85 6.31
N GLY A 192 -20.63 -8.96 6.23
CA GLY A 192 -21.09 -8.17 7.38
C GLY A 192 -20.07 -7.13 7.86
N LEU A 193 -19.21 -6.64 6.97
CA LEU A 193 -18.16 -5.63 7.25
C LEU A 193 -18.58 -4.23 6.77
N GLY A 194 -19.90 -3.99 6.71
CA GLY A 194 -20.55 -2.78 6.23
C GLY A 194 -20.29 -1.60 7.14
#